data_AF-A0A7C6THT7-F1
#
_entry.id   AF-A0A7C6THT7-F1
#
_cell.length_a   1.000
_cell.length_b   1.000
_cell.length_c   1.000
_cell.angle_alpha   90.00
_cell.angle_beta   90.00
_cell.angle_gamma   90.00
#
_symmetry.space_group_name_H-M   'P 1'
#
loop_
_entity.id
_entity.type
_entity.pdbx_description
1 polymer ?
#
loop_
_entity_poly.entity_id
_entity_poly.type
_entity_poly.pdbx_seq_one_letter_code
_entity_poly.pdbx_strand_id
1 'polypeptide(L)' 'MKITDIKSYPIWVGHRNQLVVKVETDEGLYGLGESGFSG' A
#
# COMPACT_ATOMS: atom_id res chain seq x y z
N MET A 1 4.16 18.73 -3.16
CA MET A 1 4.23 17.65 -2.15
C MET A 1 2.86 17.50 -1.54
N LYS A 2 1.95 16.91 -2.32
CA LYS A 2 0.59 16.56 -1.93
C LYS A 2 0.36 15.12 -2.34
N ILE A 3 -0.32 14.36 -1.48
CA ILE A 3 -0.77 13.01 -1.81
C ILE A 3 -1.90 13.14 -2.84
N THR A 4 -1.79 12.41 -3.94
CA THR A 4 -2.79 12.38 -5.03
C THR A 4 -3.61 11.12 -5.00
N ASP A 5 -3.05 10.01 -4.54
CA ASP A 5 -3.77 8.73 -4.44
C ASP A 5 -3.20 7.83 -3.33
N ILE A 6 -4.06 6.95 -2.81
CA ILE A 6 -3.71 5.89 -1.88
C ILE A 6 -4.33 4.59 -2.41
N LYS A 7 -3.47 3.65 -2.80
CA LYS A 7 -3.89 2.36 -3.36
C LYS A 7 -3.62 1.25 -2.36
N SER A 8 -4.66 0.47 -2.09
CA SER A 8 -4.62 -0.67 -1.17
C SER A 8 -4.61 -1.97 -1.95
N TYR A 9 -3.64 -2.84 -1.66
CA TYR A 9 -3.48 -4.14 -2.29
C TYR A 9 -3.56 -5.23 -1.21
N PRO A 10 -4.76 -5.75 -0.91
CA PRO A 10 -4.89 -6.92 -0.07
C PRO A 10 -4.38 -8.13 -0.86
N ILE A 11 -3.33 -8.76 -0.35
CA ILE A 11 -2.64 -9.86 -1.01
C ILE A 11 -2.48 -11.04 -0.05
N TRP A 12 -2.71 -12.24 -0.58
CA TRP A 12 -2.37 -13.48 0.11
C TRP A 12 -0.91 -13.82 -0.19
N VAL A 13 -0.05 -13.81 0.83
CA VAL A 13 1.38 -14.07 0.71
C VAL A 13 1.72 -15.35 1.47
N GLY A 14 1.99 -16.43 0.72
CA GLY A 14 2.32 -17.73 1.26
C GLY A 14 1.16 -18.33 2.06
N HIS A 15 1.17 -18.16 3.37
CA HIS A 15 0.18 -18.70 4.31
C HIS A 15 -0.59 -17.62 5.10
N ARG A 16 -0.40 -16.33 4.78
CA ARG A 16 -1.01 -15.23 5.52
C ARG A 16 -1.54 -14.14 4.59
N ASN A 17 -2.46 -13.36 5.13
CA ASN A 17 -2.92 -12.12 4.55
C ASN A 17 -1.92 -10.97 4.84
N GLN A 18 -1.67 -10.13 3.85
CA GLN A 18 -0.87 -8.92 3.97
C GLN A 18 -1.52 -7.78 3.19
N LEU A 19 -1.43 -6.56 3.71
CA LEU A 19 -1.88 -5.37 3.00
C LEU A 19 -0.67 -4.53 2.61
N VAL A 20 -0.50 -4.32 1.30
CA VAL A 20 0.47 -3.34 0.79
C VAL A 20 -0.29 -2.06 0.46
N VAL A 21 0.21 -0.93 0.94
CA VAL A 21 -0.34 0.39 0.63
C VAL A 21 0.68 1.16 -0.19
N LYS A 22 0.23 1.71 -1.31
CA LYS A 22 1.01 2.62 -2.14
C LYS A 22 0.46 4.03 -2.00
N VAL A 23 1.32 4.98 -1.71
CA VAL A 23 1.01 6.41 -1.70
C VAL A 23 1.66 7.05 -2.91
N GLU A 24 0.87 7.81 -3.68
CA GLU A 24 1.32 8.56 -4.87
C GLU A 24 1.23 10.06 -4.60
N THR A 25 2.16 10.85 -5.16
CA THR A 25 2.18 12.31 -4.99
C THR A 25 2.09 13.09 -6.30
N ASP A 26 1.76 14.38 -6.20
CA ASP A 26 1.74 15.34 -7.31
C ASP A 26 3.14 15.64 -7.89
N GLU A 27 4.20 15.24 -7.18
CA GLU A 27 5.60 15.36 -7.61
C GLU A 27 6.14 14.07 -8.27
N GLY A 28 5.29 13.05 -8.46
CA GLY A 28 5.69 11.77 -9.07
C GLY A 28 6.49 10.85 -8.14
N LEU A 29 6.44 11.08 -6.83
CA LEU A 29 7.05 10.21 -5.82
C LEU A 29 6.10 9.09 -5.40
N TYR A 30 6.69 7.96 -5.02
CA TYR A 30 5.96 6.78 -4.57
C TYR A 30 6.49 6.28 -3.24
N GLY A 31 5.58 6.11 -2.27
CA GLY A 31 5.85 5.45 -1.00
C GLY A 31 5.17 4.09 -0.94
N LEU A 32 5.83 3.10 -0.34
CA LEU A 32 5.26 1.79 -0.05
C LEU A 32 5.26 1.54 1.46
N GLY A 33 4.15 1.04 1.97
CA GLY A 33 4.00 0.58 3.34
C GLY A 33 3.40 -0.82 3.40
N GLU A 34 3.82 -1.60 4.37
CA GLU A 34 3.21 -2.89 4.72
C GLU A 34 2.39 -2.74 6.00
N SER A 35 1.20 -3.33 6.02
CA SER A 35 0.48 -3.66 7.24
C SER A 35 0.15 -5.14 7.29
N GLY A 36 0.13 -5.70 8.50
CA GLY A 36 -0.56 -6.95 8.74
C GLY A 36 -2.03 -6.80 8.35
N PHE A 37 -2.60 -7.82 7.72
CA PHE A 37 -4.00 -7.85 7.34
C PHE A 37 -4.62 -9.09 7.97
N SER A 38 -5.44 -8.90 8.99
CA SER A 38 -6.13 -9.99 9.66
C SER A 38 -7.41 -10.34 8.91
N GLY A 39 -7.63 -11.64 8.73
CA GLY A 39 -8.90 -12.25 8.34
C GLY A 39 -9.15 -13.44 9.25
#